data_AF-A0AAE0J2F4-F1
#
_entry.id   AF-A0AAE0J2F4-F1
#
_cell.length_a   1.000
_cell.length_b   1.000
_cell.length_c   1.000
_cell.angle_alpha   90.00
_cell.angle_beta   90.00
_cell.angle_gamma   90.00
#
_symmetry.space_group_name_H-M   'P 1'
#
loop_
_entity.id
_entity.type
_entity.pdbx_description
1 polymer ?
#
loop_
_entity_poly.entity_id
_entity_poly.type
_entity_poly.pdbx_seq_one_letter_code
_entity_poly.pdbx_strand_id
1 'polypeptide(L)'
;MALSPIVVASLQAGVISAISNILAQGLAARKSNTPLEIDWVPVFQFVLFAFISTPPNFVWQDFLESTFPASHPAPTNAAILSASRSNETELDNEALSNTLVEPRLNKRNTLIKTLLDQTIGTAVNTLLFSVFIHSVQAAMAHRAGGAAQSLGFLLSGNAVRYAAVRSDHVWSRASAEFFDLVKASWTFWPFVSVVNFTMLKSVEARNLTGSLAGLGWGVYMSSIAAQ
;
A
#
# COMPACT_ATOMS: atom_id res chain seq x y z
N MET A 1 -23.62 -8.64 10.61
CA MET A 1 -22.60 -7.77 11.22
C MET A 1 -21.70 -7.27 10.09
N ALA A 2 -21.50 -5.96 9.95
CA ALA A 2 -20.58 -5.42 8.95
C ALA A 2 -19.13 -5.79 9.32
N LEU A 3 -18.30 -6.11 8.33
CA LEU A 3 -16.86 -6.36 8.54
C LEU A 3 -16.18 -5.06 8.99
N SER A 4 -15.11 -5.17 9.79
CA SER A 4 -14.32 -4.00 10.18
C SER A 4 -13.56 -3.42 8.98
N PRO A 5 -13.33 -2.10 8.92
CA PRO A 5 -12.64 -1.46 7.79
C PRO A 5 -11.27 -2.05 7.48
N ILE A 6 -10.51 -2.45 8.50
CA ILE A 6 -9.20 -3.09 8.34
C ILE A 6 -9.29 -4.47 7.65
N VAL A 7 -10.35 -5.24 7.94
CA VAL A 7 -10.59 -6.54 7.30
C VAL A 7 -11.00 -6.34 5.86
N VAL A 8 -11.88 -5.36 5.59
CA VAL A 8 -12.29 -5.01 4.23
C VAL A 8 -11.07 -4.57 3.40
N ALA A 9 -10.25 -3.68 3.93
CA ALA A 9 -9.03 -3.22 3.25
C ALA A 9 -8.06 -4.37 2.96
N SER A 10 -7.86 -5.28 3.92
CA SER A 10 -6.96 -6.44 3.74
C SER A 10 -7.48 -7.42 2.68
N LEU A 11 -8.79 -7.69 2.66
CA LEU A 11 -9.42 -8.52 1.63
C LEU A 11 -9.30 -7.89 0.24
N GLN A 12 -9.57 -6.58 0.13
CA GLN A 12 -9.44 -5.84 -1.12
C GLN A 12 -7.98 -5.87 -1.62
N ALA A 13 -7.01 -5.58 -0.74
CA ALA A 13 -5.60 -5.62 -1.07
C ALA A 13 -5.15 -7.01 -1.52
N GLY A 14 -5.63 -8.07 -0.86
CA GLY A 14 -5.36 -9.47 -1.25
C GLY A 14 -5.90 -9.80 -2.64
N VAL A 15 -7.17 -9.46 -2.92
CA VAL A 15 -7.79 -9.70 -4.24
C VAL A 15 -7.06 -8.93 -5.34
N ILE A 16 -6.75 -7.66 -5.10
CA ILE A 16 -6.01 -6.82 -6.06
C ILE A 16 -4.62 -7.41 -6.31
N SER A 17 -3.92 -7.81 -5.26
CA SER A 17 -2.58 -8.41 -5.40
C SER A 17 -2.60 -9.70 -6.22
N ALA A 18 -3.62 -10.55 -6.03
CA ALA A 18 -3.81 -11.75 -6.83
C ALA A 18 -4.04 -11.42 -8.31
N ILE A 19 -5.00 -10.54 -8.60
CA ILE A 19 -5.35 -10.14 -9.97
C ILE A 19 -4.14 -9.51 -10.67
N SER A 20 -3.45 -8.59 -9.99
CA SER A 20 -2.31 -7.89 -10.55
C SER A 20 -1.13 -8.80 -10.83
N ASN A 21 -0.87 -9.80 -9.97
CA ASN A 21 0.17 -10.79 -10.23
C ASN A 21 -0.17 -11.65 -11.46
N ILE A 22 -1.42 -12.14 -11.56
CA ILE A 22 -1.88 -12.92 -12.73
C ILE A 22 -1.76 -12.10 -14.03
N LEU A 23 -2.17 -10.83 -14.00
CA LEU A 23 -2.02 -9.93 -15.14
C LEU A 23 -0.56 -9.70 -15.52
N ALA A 24 0.34 -9.53 -14.53
CA ALA A 24 1.77 -9.39 -14.78
C ALA A 24 2.37 -10.63 -15.47
N GLN A 25 1.99 -11.84 -15.01
CA GLN A 25 2.37 -13.09 -15.67
C GLN A 25 1.81 -13.18 -17.09
N GLY A 26 0.57 -12.76 -17.31
CA GLY A 26 -0.05 -12.68 -18.63
C GLY A 26 0.68 -11.75 -19.59
N LEU A 27 1.09 -10.57 -19.13
CA LEU A 27 1.88 -9.63 -19.92
C LEU A 27 3.29 -10.15 -20.22
N ALA A 28 3.92 -10.83 -19.25
CA ALA A 28 5.22 -11.46 -19.46
C ALA A 28 5.16 -12.58 -20.50
N ALA A 29 4.15 -13.46 -20.44
CA ALA A 29 3.94 -14.52 -21.41
C ALA A 29 3.74 -13.98 -22.84
N ARG A 30 2.98 -12.88 -22.98
CA ARG A 30 2.81 -12.20 -24.27
C ARG A 30 4.11 -11.63 -24.81
N LYS A 31 4.95 -11.01 -23.97
CA LYS A 31 6.26 -10.48 -24.39
C LYS A 31 7.23 -11.57 -24.82
N SER A 32 7.20 -12.71 -24.13
CA SER A 32 8.11 -13.83 -24.38
C SER A 32 7.61 -14.84 -25.43
N ASN A 33 6.45 -14.62 -26.03
CA ASN A 33 5.78 -15.57 -26.96
C ASN A 33 5.65 -17.00 -26.38
N THR A 34 5.46 -17.13 -25.07
CA THR A 34 5.25 -18.42 -24.40
C THR A 34 3.78 -18.63 -24.07
N PRO A 35 3.31 -19.89 -23.99
CA PRO A 35 1.98 -20.18 -23.45
C PRO A 35 1.81 -19.58 -22.05
N LEU A 36 0.59 -19.10 -21.75
CA LEU A 36 0.26 -18.60 -20.42
C LEU A 36 0.12 -19.78 -19.46
N GLU A 37 1.16 -20.03 -18.67
CA GLU A 37 1.11 -20.92 -17.50
C GLU A 37 1.15 -20.07 -16.24
N ILE A 38 0.11 -20.18 -15.41
CA ILE A 38 0.02 -19.43 -14.15
C ILE A 38 0.89 -20.12 -13.10
N ASP A 39 1.93 -19.44 -12.65
CA ASP A 39 2.68 -19.79 -11.45
C ASP A 39 1.93 -19.27 -10.22
N TRP A 40 1.32 -20.20 -9.47
CA TRP A 40 0.55 -19.88 -8.28
C TRP A 40 1.42 -19.50 -7.08
N VAL A 41 2.71 -19.82 -7.08
CA VAL A 41 3.60 -19.50 -5.96
C VAL A 41 3.77 -17.98 -5.81
N PRO A 42 4.14 -17.21 -6.85
CA PRO A 42 4.11 -15.75 -6.80
C PRO A 42 2.73 -15.19 -6.42
N VAL A 43 1.63 -15.73 -6.95
CA VAL A 43 0.28 -15.27 -6.60
C VAL A 43 0.06 -15.39 -5.09
N PHE A 44 0.37 -16.56 -4.51
CA PHE A 44 0.27 -16.78 -3.08
C PHE A 44 1.17 -15.83 -2.27
N GLN A 45 2.42 -15.61 -2.69
CA GLN A 45 3.35 -14.72 -2.00
C GLN A 45 2.87 -13.27 -1.97
N PHE A 46 2.34 -12.76 -3.09
CA PHE A 46 1.77 -11.41 -3.18
C PHE A 46 0.52 -11.25 -2.33
N VAL A 47 -0.37 -12.25 -2.33
CA VAL A 47 -1.57 -12.27 -1.47
C VAL A 47 -1.17 -12.30 0.00
N LEU A 48 -0.23 -13.17 0.38
CA LEU A 48 0.28 -13.27 1.74
C LEU A 48 0.91 -11.95 2.20
N PHE A 49 1.71 -11.31 1.33
CA PHE A 49 2.27 -9.99 1.61
C PHE A 49 1.17 -8.95 1.85
N ALA A 50 0.13 -8.92 1.03
CA ALA A 50 -0.98 -7.98 1.18
C ALA A 50 -1.69 -8.16 2.53
N PHE A 51 -1.98 -9.40 2.93
CA PHE A 51 -2.62 -9.68 4.22
C PHE A 51 -1.74 -9.33 5.43
N ILE A 52 -0.41 -9.42 5.31
CA ILE A 52 0.52 -9.11 6.39
C ILE A 52 0.82 -7.61 6.47
N SER A 53 0.97 -6.94 5.33
CA SER A 53 1.38 -5.54 5.25
C SER A 53 0.22 -4.55 5.41
N THR A 54 -0.99 -4.90 4.97
CA THR A 54 -2.14 -3.99 5.00
C THR A 54 -2.56 -3.60 6.43
N PRO A 55 -2.67 -4.52 7.41
CA PRO A 55 -3.10 -4.13 8.75
C PRO A 55 -2.15 -3.15 9.46
N PRO A 56 -0.82 -3.36 9.49
CA PRO A 56 0.10 -2.38 10.05
C PRO A 56 0.04 -1.02 9.33
N ASN A 57 -0.05 -1.03 8.00
CA ASN A 57 -0.19 0.20 7.21
C ASN A 57 -1.49 0.94 7.53
N PHE A 58 -2.59 0.22 7.69
CA PHE A 58 -3.88 0.80 8.09
C PHE A 58 -3.76 1.48 9.46
N VAL A 59 -3.18 0.80 10.45
CA VAL A 59 -2.98 1.34 11.80
C VAL A 59 -2.06 2.57 11.78
N TRP A 60 -0.98 2.54 10.99
CA TRP A 60 -0.09 3.70 10.83
C TRP A 60 -0.81 4.90 10.20
N GLN A 61 -1.60 4.66 9.16
CA GLN A 61 -2.40 5.71 8.49
C GLN A 61 -3.46 6.29 9.42
N ASP A 62 -4.11 5.46 10.22
CA ASP A 62 -5.11 5.88 11.21
C ASP A 62 -4.46 6.67 12.36
N PHE A 63 -3.29 6.25 12.84
CA PHE A 63 -2.50 7.00 13.82
C PHE A 63 -2.09 8.39 13.29
N LEU A 64 -1.60 8.46 12.05
CA LEU A 64 -1.26 9.73 11.41
C LEU A 64 -2.50 10.62 11.27
N GLU A 65 -3.63 10.08 10.84
CA GLU A 65 -4.86 10.84 10.63
C GLU A 65 -5.46 11.37 11.94
N SER A 66 -5.51 10.53 12.97
CA SER A 66 -6.02 10.91 14.30
C SER A 66 -5.13 11.93 15.01
N THR A 67 -3.80 11.82 14.87
CA THR A 67 -2.85 12.73 15.52
C THR A 67 -2.72 14.07 14.80
N PHE A 68 -2.74 14.06 13.46
CA PHE A 68 -2.51 15.26 12.64
C PHE A 68 -3.60 15.46 11.58
N PRO A 69 -4.88 15.70 11.92
CA PRO A 69 -5.98 15.73 10.96
C PRO A 69 -5.65 16.54 9.70
N ALA A 70 -5.80 15.91 8.53
CA ALA A 70 -5.42 16.52 7.25
C ALA A 70 -6.39 17.64 6.87
N SER A 71 -7.64 17.53 7.29
CA SER A 71 -8.69 18.47 6.95
C SER A 71 -9.41 18.99 8.20
N HIS A 72 -9.83 20.24 8.17
CA HIS A 72 -10.75 20.81 9.15
C HIS A 72 -11.98 21.38 8.43
N PRO A 73 -13.16 21.36 9.06
CA PRO A 73 -14.34 22.02 8.52
C PRO A 73 -14.08 23.54 8.48
N ALA A 74 -14.18 24.15 7.30
CA ALA A 74 -14.05 25.59 7.13
C ALA A 74 -15.19 26.14 6.25
N PRO A 75 -15.68 27.37 6.50
CA PRO A 75 -16.73 27.95 5.67
C PRO A 75 -16.32 28.03 4.20
N THR A 76 -17.24 27.66 3.31
CA THR A 76 -17.06 27.76 1.86
C THR A 76 -16.94 29.24 1.45
N ASN A 77 -16.21 29.54 0.37
CA ASN A 77 -16.10 30.92 -0.12
C ASN A 77 -17.47 31.54 -0.45
N ALA A 78 -18.43 30.75 -0.94
CA ALA A 78 -19.81 31.16 -1.16
C ALA A 78 -20.49 31.58 0.15
N ALA A 79 -20.39 30.75 1.20
CA ALA A 79 -20.89 31.04 2.55
C ALA A 79 -20.26 32.29 3.20
N ILE A 80 -18.95 32.51 2.98
CA ILE A 80 -18.27 33.72 3.44
C ILE A 80 -18.79 34.96 2.68
N LEU A 81 -19.01 34.83 1.37
CA LEU A 81 -19.53 35.92 0.54
C LEU A 81 -20.98 36.27 0.90
N SER A 82 -21.86 35.27 1.04
CA SER A 82 -23.26 35.46 1.43
C SER A 82 -23.37 36.07 2.83
N ALA A 83 -22.58 35.59 3.79
CA ALA A 83 -22.46 36.19 5.12
C ALA A 83 -21.92 37.63 5.07
N SER A 84 -20.88 37.92 4.28
CA SER A 84 -20.32 39.27 4.16
C SER A 84 -21.30 40.29 3.55
N ARG A 85 -22.25 39.81 2.74
CA ARG A 85 -23.31 40.61 2.11
C ARG A 85 -24.59 40.65 2.94
N SER A 86 -24.63 39.99 4.10
CA SER A 86 -25.83 39.82 4.93
C SER A 86 -27.02 39.23 4.15
N ASN A 87 -26.75 38.30 3.21
CA ASN A 87 -27.78 37.69 2.39
C ASN A 87 -28.29 36.38 3.03
N GLU A 88 -29.22 36.51 3.97
CA GLU A 88 -29.75 35.39 4.77
C GLU A 88 -30.42 34.31 3.90
N THR A 89 -31.08 34.69 2.81
CA THR A 89 -31.74 33.73 1.91
C THR A 89 -30.76 32.82 1.16
N GLU A 90 -29.60 33.33 0.74
CA GLU A 90 -28.55 32.50 0.14
C GLU A 90 -27.89 31.58 1.17
N LEU A 91 -27.65 32.09 2.38
CA LEU A 91 -27.05 31.33 3.46
C LEU A 91 -27.95 30.15 3.91
N ASP A 92 -29.26 30.37 3.99
CA ASP A 92 -30.24 29.31 4.29
C ASP A 92 -30.29 28.25 3.19
N ASN A 93 -30.21 28.65 1.92
CA ASN A 93 -30.14 27.70 0.80
C ASN A 93 -28.84 26.89 0.81
N GLU A 94 -27.71 27.50 1.16
CA GLU A 94 -26.42 26.80 1.33
C GLU A 94 -26.45 25.84 2.53
N ALA A 95 -27.16 26.20 3.60
CA ALA A 95 -27.41 25.34 4.76
C ALA A 95 -28.24 24.10 4.39
N LEU A 96 -29.35 24.30 3.68
CA LEU A 96 -30.23 23.24 3.21
C LEU A 96 -29.52 22.28 2.25
N SER A 97 -28.59 22.80 1.44
CA SER A 97 -27.79 22.01 0.50
C SER A 97 -26.53 21.39 1.12
N ASN A 98 -26.27 21.57 2.42
CA ASN A 98 -25.03 21.15 3.10
C ASN A 98 -23.74 21.67 2.44
N THR A 99 -23.79 22.84 1.79
CA THR A 99 -22.64 23.45 1.10
C THR A 99 -21.94 24.55 1.90
N LEU A 100 -22.41 24.83 3.13
CA LEU A 100 -21.84 25.84 4.02
C LEU A 100 -20.37 25.63 4.36
N VAL A 101 -19.94 24.37 4.43
CA VAL A 101 -18.64 24.00 4.98
C VAL A 101 -17.92 23.07 4.01
N GLU A 102 -16.69 23.43 3.69
CA GLU A 102 -15.77 22.62 2.90
C GLU A 102 -14.62 22.10 3.78
N PRO A 103 -14.17 20.85 3.59
CA PRO A 103 -12.97 20.36 4.26
C PRO A 103 -11.74 21.07 3.68
N ARG A 104 -11.11 21.95 4.46
CA ARG A 104 -9.86 22.63 4.07
C ARG A 104 -8.64 21.90 4.59
N LEU A 105 -7.64 21.75 3.71
CA LEU A 105 -6.39 21.09 4.02
C LEU A 105 -5.56 21.91 5.03
N ASN A 106 -5.19 21.28 6.14
CA ASN A 106 -4.22 21.84 7.08
C ASN A 106 -2.80 21.55 6.58
N LYS A 107 -2.23 22.51 5.85
CA LYS A 107 -0.88 22.40 5.24
C LYS A 107 0.21 21.99 6.25
N ARG A 108 0.14 22.49 7.48
CA ARG A 108 1.12 22.17 8.53
C ARG A 108 1.01 20.71 8.95
N ASN A 109 -0.20 20.24 9.21
CA ASN A 109 -0.45 18.84 9.58
C ASN A 109 -0.09 17.90 8.44
N THR A 110 -0.46 18.24 7.20
CA THR A 110 -0.08 17.47 6.01
C THR A 110 1.44 17.39 5.86
N LEU A 111 2.18 18.48 6.07
CA LEU A 111 3.64 18.46 6.01
C LEU A 111 4.23 17.56 7.10
N ILE A 112 3.75 17.65 8.35
CA ILE A 112 4.21 16.81 9.46
C ILE A 112 3.96 15.33 9.16
N LYS A 113 2.76 14.98 8.67
CA LYS A 113 2.43 13.62 8.24
C LYS A 113 3.39 13.11 7.18
N THR A 114 3.59 13.89 6.12
CA THR A 114 4.50 13.51 5.03
C THR A 114 5.92 13.30 5.55
N LEU A 115 6.43 14.17 6.43
CA LEU A 115 7.77 13.99 7.00
C LEU A 115 7.85 12.75 7.89
N LEU A 116 6.86 12.47 8.74
CA LEU A 116 6.85 11.28 9.60
C LEU A 116 6.78 9.99 8.77
N ASP A 117 5.96 10.01 7.72
CA ASP A 117 5.77 8.89 6.80
C ASP A 117 7.04 8.61 5.97
N GLN A 118 7.71 9.65 5.48
CA GLN A 118 8.94 9.52 4.70
C GLN A 118 10.18 9.21 5.55
N THR A 119 10.11 9.38 6.87
CA THR A 119 11.20 9.06 7.81
C THR A 119 10.94 7.74 8.53
N ILE A 120 10.13 7.76 9.59
CA ILE A 120 9.85 6.60 10.43
C ILE A 120 9.05 5.57 9.65
N GLY A 121 8.01 6.00 8.93
CA GLY A 121 7.15 5.10 8.16
C GLY A 121 7.95 4.32 7.12
N THR A 122 8.76 5.03 6.34
CA THR A 122 9.62 4.43 5.30
C THR A 122 10.68 3.51 5.91
N ALA A 123 11.34 3.92 6.99
CA ALA A 123 12.34 3.07 7.66
C ALA A 123 11.72 1.75 8.16
N VAL A 124 10.60 1.82 8.88
CA VAL A 124 9.93 0.63 9.42
C VAL A 124 9.38 -0.24 8.29
N ASN A 125 8.70 0.34 7.31
CA ASN A 125 8.11 -0.39 6.19
C ASN A 125 9.18 -1.10 5.35
N THR A 126 10.30 -0.43 5.05
CA THR A 126 11.41 -1.02 4.30
C THR A 126 12.02 -2.20 5.05
N LEU A 127 12.24 -2.07 6.36
CA LEU A 127 12.80 -3.16 7.16
C LEU A 127 11.84 -4.36 7.20
N LEU A 128 10.55 -4.13 7.46
CA LEU A 128 9.53 -5.18 7.50
C LEU A 128 9.36 -5.86 6.14
N PHE A 129 9.37 -5.09 5.05
CA PHE A 129 9.32 -5.60 3.68
C PHE A 129 10.50 -6.52 3.38
N SER A 130 11.73 -6.06 3.67
CA SER A 130 12.94 -6.84 3.41
C SER A 130 12.97 -8.15 4.21
N VAL A 131 12.70 -8.06 5.52
CA VAL A 131 12.62 -9.24 6.39
C VAL A 131 11.56 -10.22 5.90
N PHE A 132 10.39 -9.74 5.50
CA PHE A 132 9.33 -10.57 4.96
C PHE A 132 9.75 -11.27 3.67
N ILE A 133 10.24 -10.53 2.68
CA ILE A 133 10.61 -11.08 1.36
C ILE A 133 11.70 -12.15 1.52
N HIS A 134 12.75 -11.86 2.29
CA HIS A 134 13.82 -12.83 2.51
C HIS A 134 13.36 -14.06 3.28
N SER A 135 12.47 -13.90 4.26
CA SER A 135 11.90 -15.03 5.00
C SER A 135 11.06 -15.93 4.11
N VAL A 136 10.18 -15.33 3.29
CA VAL A 136 9.32 -16.09 2.37
C VAL A 136 10.14 -16.78 1.27
N GLN A 137 11.15 -16.09 0.71
CA GLN A 137 12.07 -16.68 -0.25
C GLN A 137 12.81 -17.87 0.36
N ALA A 138 13.37 -17.74 1.57
CA ALA A 138 14.05 -18.83 2.26
C ALA A 138 13.10 -20.01 2.57
N ALA A 139 11.87 -19.73 3.01
CA ALA A 139 10.89 -20.74 3.37
C ALA A 139 10.36 -21.55 2.18
N MET A 140 10.36 -20.97 0.98
CA MET A 140 9.76 -21.56 -0.23
C MET A 140 10.79 -21.91 -1.33
N ALA A 141 12.09 -21.70 -1.08
CA ALA A 141 13.15 -21.91 -2.07
C ALA A 141 13.26 -23.37 -2.58
N HIS A 142 12.78 -24.35 -1.81
CA HIS A 142 12.83 -25.77 -2.17
C HIS A 142 11.73 -26.19 -3.17
N ARG A 143 11.01 -25.23 -3.76
CA ARG A 143 10.06 -25.54 -4.83
C ARG A 143 10.77 -26.30 -5.95
N ALA A 144 10.19 -27.43 -6.35
CA ALA A 144 10.67 -28.21 -7.48
C ALA A 144 9.66 -28.08 -8.63
N GLY A 145 10.12 -27.66 -9.81
CA GLY A 145 9.29 -27.47 -10.99
C GLY A 145 9.00 -26.01 -11.36
N GLY A 146 8.31 -25.84 -12.49
CA GLY A 146 7.87 -24.57 -13.03
C GLY A 146 6.41 -24.25 -12.70
N ALA A 147 5.82 -23.35 -13.48
CA ALA A 147 4.46 -22.85 -13.27
C ALA A 147 3.42 -23.97 -13.17
N ALA A 148 3.51 -25.00 -14.03
CA ALA A 148 2.59 -26.14 -14.02
C ALA A 148 2.53 -26.93 -12.69
N GLN A 149 3.64 -27.02 -11.95
CA GLN A 149 3.70 -27.74 -10.67
C GLN A 149 3.41 -26.86 -9.44
N SER A 150 3.31 -25.54 -9.63
CA SER A 150 3.19 -24.56 -8.55
C SER A 150 2.00 -24.79 -7.62
N LEU A 151 0.83 -25.14 -8.19
CA LEU A 151 -0.38 -25.40 -7.40
C LEU A 151 -0.23 -26.67 -6.56
N GLY A 152 0.33 -27.74 -7.14
CA GLY A 152 0.61 -28.98 -6.43
C GLY A 152 1.62 -28.77 -5.29
N PHE A 153 2.63 -27.92 -5.52
CA PHE A 153 3.57 -27.53 -4.47
C PHE A 153 2.88 -26.80 -3.31
N LEU A 154 2.01 -25.82 -3.60
CA LEU A 154 1.27 -25.09 -2.55
C LEU A 154 0.34 -26.02 -1.75
N LEU A 155 -0.33 -26.95 -2.42
CA LEU A 155 -1.27 -27.89 -1.79
C LEU A 155 -0.56 -29.08 -1.13
N SER A 156 0.74 -29.25 -1.31
CA SER A 156 1.51 -30.39 -0.78
C SER A 156 1.58 -30.46 0.75
N GLY A 157 1.18 -29.39 1.46
CA GLY A 157 1.37 -29.23 2.90
C GLY A 157 2.83 -28.97 3.32
N ASN A 158 3.78 -29.00 2.39
CA ASN A 158 5.20 -28.74 2.60
C ASN A 158 5.69 -27.51 1.84
N ALA A 159 4.78 -26.60 1.46
CA ALA A 159 5.13 -25.40 0.71
C ALA A 159 6.00 -24.42 1.50
N VAL A 160 5.81 -24.35 2.82
CA VAL A 160 6.49 -23.42 3.73
C VAL A 160 7.34 -24.19 4.72
N ARG A 161 8.67 -24.10 4.57
CA ARG A 161 9.64 -24.72 5.50
C ARG A 161 10.20 -23.67 6.45
N TYR A 162 9.56 -23.50 7.60
CA TYR A 162 10.01 -22.55 8.63
C TYR A 162 11.45 -22.80 9.09
N ALA A 163 11.87 -24.07 9.18
CA ALA A 163 13.24 -24.43 9.56
C ALA A 163 14.32 -23.94 8.57
N ALA A 164 13.94 -23.58 7.33
CA ALA A 164 14.86 -22.98 6.36
C ALA A 164 15.08 -21.48 6.61
N VAL A 165 14.22 -20.83 7.40
CA VAL A 165 14.30 -19.41 7.70
C VAL A 165 15.32 -19.19 8.82
N ARG A 166 16.51 -18.75 8.44
CA ARG A 166 17.59 -18.38 9.35
C ARG A 166 17.51 -16.90 9.70
N SER A 167 17.06 -16.59 10.92
CA SER A 167 16.85 -15.21 11.37
C SER A 167 18.12 -14.35 11.30
N ASP A 168 19.28 -14.92 11.60
CA ASP A 168 20.59 -14.27 11.50
C ASP A 168 20.90 -13.83 10.07
N HIS A 169 20.63 -14.71 9.10
CA HIS A 169 20.88 -14.43 7.69
C HIS A 169 19.87 -13.43 7.12
N VAL A 170 18.58 -13.58 7.47
CA VAL A 170 17.52 -12.65 7.06
C VAL A 170 17.82 -11.24 7.58
N TRP A 171 18.16 -11.11 8.86
CA TRP A 171 18.49 -9.83 9.48
C TRP A 171 19.74 -9.19 8.89
N SER A 172 20.79 -9.97 8.65
CA SER A 172 22.03 -9.49 8.05
C SER A 172 21.80 -8.90 6.66
N ARG A 173 21.01 -9.60 5.82
CA ARG A 173 20.66 -9.07 4.49
C ARG A 173 19.78 -7.84 4.55
N ALA A 174 18.73 -7.87 5.37
CA ALA A 174 17.84 -6.73 5.52
C ALA A 174 18.57 -5.47 6.01
N SER A 175 19.52 -5.64 6.93
CA SER A 175 20.37 -4.54 7.41
C SER A 175 21.30 -4.02 6.33
N ALA A 176 21.87 -4.91 5.51
CA ALA A 176 22.80 -4.53 4.44
C ALA A 176 22.13 -3.73 3.32
N GLU A 177 20.92 -4.11 2.91
CA GLU A 177 20.19 -3.42 1.84
C GLU A 177 19.33 -2.24 2.33
N PHE A 178 19.21 -2.05 3.65
CA PHE A 178 18.30 -1.08 4.27
C PHE A 178 18.42 0.33 3.66
N PHE A 179 19.61 0.90 3.64
CA PHE A 179 19.80 2.28 3.18
C PHE A 179 19.56 2.43 1.68
N ASP A 180 19.87 1.40 0.90
CA ASP A 180 19.65 1.43 -0.54
C ASP A 180 18.16 1.33 -0.87
N LEU A 181 17.43 0.48 -0.14
CA LEU A 181 15.97 0.41 -0.24
C LEU A 181 15.27 1.69 0.24
N VAL A 182 15.77 2.36 1.28
CA VAL A 182 15.24 3.66 1.73
C VAL A 182 15.46 4.73 0.65
N LYS A 183 16.67 4.83 0.10
CA LYS A 183 16.95 5.79 -0.99
C LYS A 183 16.08 5.52 -2.21
N ALA A 184 15.95 4.25 -2.59
CA ALA A 184 15.09 3.86 -3.69
C ALA A 184 13.63 4.18 -3.38
N SER A 185 13.19 4.02 -2.12
CA SER A 185 11.81 4.35 -1.73
C SER A 185 11.50 5.84 -1.90
N TRP A 186 12.46 6.72 -1.63
CA TRP A 186 12.32 8.16 -1.87
C TRP A 186 12.22 8.56 -3.35
N THR A 187 12.50 7.68 -4.31
CA THR A 187 12.27 8.00 -5.74
C THR A 187 10.81 7.81 -6.15
N PHE A 188 10.04 7.02 -5.39
CA PHE A 188 8.69 6.59 -5.77
C PHE A 188 7.63 7.01 -4.74
N TRP A 189 7.86 6.72 -3.46
CA TRP A 189 6.85 6.85 -2.40
C TRP A 189 6.50 8.29 -1.98
N PRO A 190 7.38 9.31 -2.03
CA PRO A 190 6.97 10.68 -1.69
C PRO A 190 5.80 11.19 -2.52
N PHE A 191 5.76 10.84 -3.80
CA PHE A 191 4.65 11.19 -4.68
C PHE A 191 3.34 10.53 -4.24
N VAL A 192 3.40 9.22 -3.92
CA VAL A 192 2.25 8.45 -3.43
C VAL A 192 1.73 9.03 -2.11
N SER A 193 2.63 9.38 -1.18
CA SER A 193 2.25 9.98 0.11
C SER A 193 1.59 11.35 -0.07
N VAL A 194 2.07 12.18 -1.00
CA VAL A 194 1.39 13.46 -1.33
C VAL A 194 -0.04 13.19 -1.81
N VAL A 195 -0.22 12.31 -2.80
CA VAL A 195 -1.56 11.97 -3.31
C VAL A 195 -2.48 11.45 -2.19
N ASN A 196 -1.96 10.55 -1.34
CA ASN A 196 -2.71 9.97 -0.22
C ASN A 196 -3.16 11.04 0.78
N PHE A 197 -2.29 12.01 1.12
CA PHE A 197 -2.59 13.00 2.16
C PHE A 197 -3.29 14.26 1.64
N THR A 198 -3.30 14.51 0.33
CA THR A 198 -3.98 15.69 -0.25
C THR A 198 -5.28 15.35 -0.96
N MET A 199 -5.34 14.22 -1.69
CA MET A 199 -6.47 13.90 -2.57
C MET A 199 -7.43 12.88 -1.95
N LEU A 200 -6.93 11.98 -1.11
CA LEU A 200 -7.73 10.88 -0.58
C LEU A 200 -8.24 11.18 0.83
N LYS A 201 -9.57 11.23 0.94
CA LYS A 201 -10.27 11.55 2.19
C LYS A 201 -10.51 10.34 3.09
N SER A 202 -10.64 9.13 2.53
CA SER A 202 -10.86 7.91 3.31
C SER A 202 -9.59 7.08 3.47
N VAL A 203 -9.44 6.45 4.63
CA VAL A 203 -8.33 5.54 4.94
C VAL A 203 -8.35 4.31 4.03
N GLU A 204 -9.53 3.84 3.66
CA GLU A 204 -9.72 2.72 2.71
C GLU A 204 -9.15 3.07 1.33
N ALA A 205 -9.46 4.26 0.80
CA ALA A 205 -8.93 4.71 -0.49
C ALA A 205 -7.40 4.84 -0.44
N ARG A 206 -6.83 5.33 0.67
CA ARG A 206 -5.37 5.42 0.85
C ARG A 206 -4.70 4.06 0.85
N ASN A 207 -5.29 3.07 1.54
CA ASN A 207 -4.76 1.70 1.54
C ASN A 207 -4.89 1.02 0.18
N LEU A 208 -5.98 1.29 -0.55
CA LEU A 208 -6.16 0.85 -1.92
C LEU A 208 -5.08 1.42 -2.84
N THR A 209 -4.85 2.74 -2.79
CA THR A 209 -3.79 3.41 -3.55
C THR A 209 -2.41 2.91 -3.15
N GLY A 210 -2.17 2.69 -1.85
CA GLY A 210 -0.93 2.08 -1.36
C GLY A 210 -0.70 0.67 -1.90
N SER A 211 -1.74 -0.15 -1.99
CA SER A 211 -1.67 -1.51 -2.55
C SER A 211 -1.33 -1.47 -4.05
N LEU A 212 -1.95 -0.55 -4.80
CA LEU A 212 -1.66 -0.34 -6.23
C LEU A 212 -0.24 0.20 -6.44
N ALA A 213 0.20 1.14 -5.60
CA ALA A 213 1.56 1.68 -5.62
C ALA A 213 2.59 0.59 -5.31
N GLY A 214 2.31 -0.32 -4.36
CA GLY A 214 3.17 -1.46 -4.04
C GLY A 214 3.41 -2.40 -5.22
N LEU A 215 2.42 -2.57 -6.10
CA LEU A 215 2.59 -3.34 -7.34
C LEU A 215 3.52 -2.62 -8.32
N GLY A 216 3.34 -1.30 -8.49
CA GLY A 216 4.24 -0.46 -9.28
C GLY A 216 5.68 -0.50 -8.76
N TRP A 217 5.84 -0.46 -7.44
CA TRP A 217 7.13 -0.60 -6.76
C TRP A 217 7.79 -1.96 -7.04
N GLY A 218 7.05 -3.07 -7.01
CA GLY A 218 7.59 -4.39 -7.35
C GLY A 218 8.11 -4.49 -8.78
N VAL A 219 7.41 -3.85 -9.73
CA VAL A 219 7.87 -3.75 -11.13
C VAL A 219 9.15 -2.91 -11.22
N TYR A 220 9.22 -1.79 -10.50
CA TYR A 220 10.40 -0.92 -10.46
C TYR A 220 11.64 -1.62 -9.88
N MET A 221 11.48 -2.33 -8.76
CA MET A 221 12.59 -3.11 -8.18
C MET A 221 13.09 -4.19 -9.15
N SER A 222 12.18 -4.81 -9.90
CA SER A 222 12.53 -5.82 -10.91
C SER A 222 13.29 -5.22 -12.10
N SER A 223 13.04 -3.96 -12.47
CA SER A 223 13.77 -3.31 -13.56
C SER A 223 15.16 -2.84 -13.16
N ILE A 224 15.35 -2.41 -11.91
CA ILE A 224 16.68 -2.05 -11.38
C ILE A 224 17.55 -3.28 -11.22
N ALA A 225 17.00 -4.39 -10.71
CA ALA A 225 17.76 -5.62 -10.54
C ALA A 225 18.18 -6.29 -11.87
N ALA A 226 17.60 -5.85 -13.00
CA ALA A 226 17.89 -6.38 -14.33
C ALA A 226 18.95 -5.57 -15.11
N GLN A 227 19.55 -4.54 -14.50
CA GLN A 227 20.64 -3.72 -15.05
C GLN A 227 21.98 -4.14 -14.46
#